data_AF-A0A6B3G2B7-F1
#
_entry.id   AF-A0A6B3G2B7-F1
#
_cell.length_a   1.000
_cell.length_b   1.000
_cell.length_c   1.000
_cell.angle_alpha   90.00
_cell.angle_beta   90.00
_cell.angle_gamma   90.00
#
_symmetry.space_group_name_H-M   'P 1'
#
loop_
_entity.id
_entity.type
_entity.pdbx_description
1 polymer ?
#
loop_
_entity_poly.entity_id
_entity_poly.type
_entity_poly.pdbx_seq_one_letter_code
_entity_poly.pdbx_strand_id
1 'polypeptide(L)'
;RRHQRMFTRYQHGRVVPKAVTAVISGDRAARAPMEAQRARLAFYDGRLDDLGTPAPASFAPLVSANWTQNFSWLGTGPFPRAERDRLRT
;
A
#
# COMPACT_ATOMS: atom_id res chain seq x y z
N ARG A 1 -25.65 -2.98 1.38
CA ARG A 1 -25.52 -1.50 1.45
C ARG A 1 -25.32 -0.93 2.86
N ARG A 2 -25.69 -1.61 3.96
CA ARG A 2 -25.56 -1.09 5.35
C ARG A 2 -24.15 -0.63 5.76
N HIS A 3 -23.09 -1.26 5.24
CA HIS A 3 -21.72 -1.03 5.71
C HIS A 3 -20.90 -0.04 4.86
N GLN A 4 -21.43 0.45 3.73
CA GLN A 4 -20.66 1.30 2.80
C GLN A 4 -20.14 2.60 3.45
N ARG A 5 -20.83 3.11 4.47
CA ARG A 5 -20.43 4.33 5.18
C ARG A 5 -19.17 4.15 6.04
N MET A 6 -18.80 2.90 6.35
CA MET A 6 -17.61 2.59 7.14
C MET A 6 -16.33 2.57 6.30
N PHE A 7 -16.43 2.43 4.97
CA PHE A 7 -15.27 2.30 4.10
C PHE A 7 -14.76 3.65 3.59
N THR A 8 -13.45 3.85 3.70
CA THR A 8 -12.73 4.91 3.00
C THR A 8 -12.95 4.73 1.51
N ARG A 9 -13.22 5.81 0.80
CA ARG A 9 -13.48 5.78 -0.64
C ARG A 9 -12.65 6.79 -1.40
N TYR A 10 -12.32 6.45 -2.63
CA TYR A 10 -11.78 7.38 -3.60
C TYR A 10 -12.89 7.78 -4.57
N GLN A 11 -13.05 9.07 -4.83
CA GLN A 11 -13.97 9.58 -5.85
C GLN A 11 -13.37 10.82 -6.50
N HIS A 12 -13.22 10.80 -7.83
CA HIS A 12 -12.83 11.95 -8.65
C HIS A 12 -11.61 12.72 -8.12
N GLY A 13 -10.52 12.00 -7.80
CA GLY A 13 -9.28 12.61 -7.31
C GLY A 13 -9.21 12.82 -5.80
N ARG A 14 -10.28 12.53 -5.04
CA ARG A 14 -10.33 12.77 -3.60
C ARG A 14 -10.54 11.48 -2.81
N VAL A 15 -9.79 11.34 -1.72
CA VAL A 15 -10.00 10.31 -0.70
C VAL A 15 -10.94 10.86 0.36
N VAL A 16 -11.95 10.09 0.74
CA VAL A 16 -12.85 10.37 1.86
C VAL A 16 -12.60 9.32 2.93
N PRO A 17 -11.77 9.61 3.95
CA PRO A 17 -11.44 8.68 5.03
C PRO A 17 -12.68 8.26 5.84
N LYS A 18 -12.70 7.00 6.28
CA LYS A 18 -13.67 6.42 7.22
C LYS A 18 -12.98 5.40 8.14
N ALA A 19 -13.76 4.65 8.91
CA ALA A 19 -13.27 3.70 9.90
C ALA A 19 -12.44 2.55 9.30
N VAL A 20 -12.70 2.16 8.05
CA VAL A 20 -12.05 1.02 7.39
C VAL A 20 -11.49 1.43 6.04
N THR A 21 -10.19 1.23 5.82
CA THR A 21 -9.58 1.36 4.49
C THR A 21 -9.27 -0.02 3.94
N ALA A 22 -9.99 -0.44 2.90
CA ALA A 22 -9.74 -1.72 2.25
C ALA A 22 -8.60 -1.59 1.24
N VAL A 23 -7.72 -2.59 1.19
CA VAL A 23 -6.67 -2.71 0.18
C VAL A 23 -6.81 -4.02 -0.59
N ILE A 24 -6.46 -4.00 -1.88
CA ILE A 24 -6.27 -5.18 -2.71
C ILE A 24 -4.78 -5.52 -2.69
N SER A 25 -4.44 -6.65 -2.08
CA SER A 25 -3.09 -7.19 -1.99
C SER A 25 -2.87 -8.37 -2.96
N GLY A 26 -1.61 -8.70 -3.22
CA GLY A 26 -1.23 -9.80 -4.13
C GLY A 26 -1.04 -9.37 -5.59
N ASP A 27 -2.00 -9.69 -6.45
CA ASP A 27 -1.83 -9.67 -7.91
C ASP A 27 -1.49 -8.27 -8.48
N ARG A 28 -0.37 -8.19 -9.22
CA ARG A 28 0.06 -6.98 -9.94
C ARG A 28 -0.93 -6.57 -11.04
N ALA A 29 -1.67 -7.52 -11.61
CA ALA A 29 -2.67 -7.26 -12.64
C ALA A 29 -3.86 -6.42 -12.11
N ALA A 30 -4.05 -6.32 -10.79
CA ALA A 30 -5.06 -5.45 -10.20
C ALA A 30 -4.75 -3.95 -10.40
N ARG A 31 -3.48 -3.57 -10.63
CA ARG A 31 -3.08 -2.16 -10.68
C ARG A 31 -3.77 -1.38 -11.79
N ALA A 32 -3.57 -1.78 -13.04
CA ALA A 32 -4.08 -1.06 -14.22
C ALA A 32 -5.61 -0.86 -14.19
N PRO A 33 -6.45 -1.89 -13.93
CA PRO A 33 -7.89 -1.67 -13.83
C PRO A 33 -8.28 -0.78 -12.65
N MET A 34 -7.55 -0.82 -11.52
CA MET A 34 -7.81 0.09 -10.40
C MET A 34 -7.41 1.53 -10.70
N GLU A 35 -6.29 1.78 -11.39
CA GLU A 35 -5.87 3.13 -11.79
C GLU A 35 -6.91 3.79 -12.70
N ALA A 36 -7.55 3.03 -13.58
CA ALA A 36 -8.61 3.51 -14.47
C ALA A 36 -9.93 3.89 -13.77
N GLN A 37 -10.14 3.47 -12.52
CA GLN A 37 -11.39 3.71 -11.80
C GLN A 37 -11.49 5.13 -11.25
N ARG A 38 -12.53 5.87 -11.67
CA ARG A 38 -12.87 7.20 -11.13
C ARG A 38 -13.48 7.15 -9.73
N ALA A 39 -14.01 6.00 -9.32
CA ALA A 39 -14.57 5.76 -7.99
C ALA A 39 -14.18 4.37 -7.48
N ARG A 40 -13.68 4.28 -6.25
CA ARG A 40 -13.21 3.02 -5.63
C ARG A 40 -13.58 2.96 -4.15
N LEU A 41 -13.85 1.75 -3.66
CA LEU A 41 -13.99 1.43 -2.24
C LEU A 41 -12.78 0.67 -1.68
N ALA A 42 -11.80 0.37 -2.53
CA ALA A 42 -10.55 -0.27 -2.18
C ALA A 42 -9.38 0.47 -2.83
N PHE A 43 -8.22 0.32 -2.21
CA PHE A 43 -6.96 0.92 -2.61
C PHE A 43 -5.96 -0.18 -2.95
N TYR A 44 -4.88 0.17 -3.63
CA TYR A 44 -3.86 -0.79 -4.00
C TYR A 44 -2.88 -0.98 -2.83
N ASP A 45 -2.50 -2.21 -2.55
CA ASP A 45 -1.34 -2.48 -1.69
C ASP A 45 -0.08 -2.44 -2.58
N GLY A 46 0.71 -1.38 -2.38
CA GLY A 46 1.89 -1.07 -3.19
C GLY A 46 3.03 -2.07 -3.03
N ARG A 47 4.06 -1.88 -3.85
CA ARG A 47 5.32 -2.64 -3.86
C ARG A 47 6.47 -1.72 -3.50
N LEU A 48 7.60 -2.29 -3.08
CA LEU A 48 8.79 -1.48 -2.77
C LEU A 48 9.23 -0.64 -3.98
N ASP A 49 9.10 -1.18 -5.19
CA ASP A 49 9.41 -0.45 -6.43
C ASP A 49 8.49 0.76 -6.70
N ASP A 50 7.38 0.90 -5.96
CA ASP A 50 6.49 2.07 -6.04
C ASP A 50 7.05 3.26 -5.23
N LEU A 51 7.96 3.03 -4.29
CA LEU A 51 8.60 4.09 -3.52
C LEU A 51 9.42 5.00 -4.42
N GLY A 52 9.26 6.32 -4.27
CA GLY A 52 9.92 7.32 -5.11
C GLY A 52 9.32 7.46 -6.52
N THR A 53 8.30 6.68 -6.89
CA THR A 53 7.57 6.85 -8.14
C THR A 53 6.45 7.89 -8.01
N PRO A 54 5.81 8.32 -9.13
CA PRO A 54 4.64 9.18 -9.09
C PRO A 54 3.36 8.53 -8.52
N ALA A 55 3.39 7.25 -8.11
CA ALA A 55 2.23 6.57 -7.56
C ALA A 55 1.75 7.28 -6.27
N PRO A 56 0.54 7.85 -6.25
CA PRO A 56 0.11 8.66 -5.12
C PRO A 56 -0.37 7.77 -3.96
N ALA A 57 -0.24 8.25 -2.73
CA ALA A 57 -0.83 7.59 -1.55
C ALA A 57 -2.37 7.47 -1.62
N SER A 58 -3.03 8.28 -2.45
CA SER A 58 -4.46 8.16 -2.77
C SER A 58 -4.80 6.95 -3.66
N PHE A 59 -3.78 6.29 -4.22
CA PHE A 59 -3.87 5.01 -4.90
C PHE A 59 -3.33 3.87 -4.03
N ALA A 60 -2.09 4.01 -3.55
CA ALA A 60 -1.38 3.02 -2.75
C ALA A 60 -1.02 3.58 -1.35
N PRO A 61 -1.95 3.56 -0.38
CA PRO A 61 -1.73 4.13 0.96
C PRO A 61 -0.84 3.26 1.86
N LEU A 62 -0.55 2.03 1.42
CA LEU A 62 0.29 1.04 2.09
C LEU A 62 1.22 0.43 1.05
N VAL A 63 2.43 0.07 1.46
CA VAL A 63 3.36 -0.77 0.69
C VAL A 63 3.67 -2.02 1.50
N SER A 64 3.62 -3.17 0.86
CA SER A 64 4.02 -4.44 1.45
C SER A 64 5.00 -5.19 0.55
N ALA A 65 5.87 -5.99 1.19
CA ALA A 65 6.81 -6.87 0.51
C ALA A 65 7.19 -8.04 1.41
N ASN A 66 7.73 -9.10 0.81
CA ASN A 66 8.33 -10.18 1.59
C ASN A 66 9.61 -9.69 2.26
N TRP A 67 9.64 -9.78 3.59
CA TRP A 67 10.78 -9.34 4.40
C TRP A 67 12.08 -10.04 4.00
N THR A 68 12.07 -11.37 3.85
CA THR A 68 13.28 -12.16 3.60
C THR A 68 13.85 -11.99 2.20
N GLN A 69 13.12 -11.32 1.29
CA GLN A 69 13.65 -10.90 -0.01
C GLN A 69 14.45 -9.60 0.06
N ASN A 70 14.41 -8.88 1.18
CA ASN A 70 14.99 -7.54 1.33
C ASN A 70 15.90 -7.39 2.55
N PHE A 71 15.67 -8.20 3.58
CA PHE A 71 16.32 -8.13 4.89
C PHE A 71 16.65 -9.54 5.37
N SER A 72 17.77 -9.70 6.06
CA SER A 72 18.18 -10.98 6.68
C SER A 72 17.87 -11.03 8.17
N TRP A 73 17.65 -9.89 8.82
CA TRP A 73 17.37 -9.85 10.26
C TRP A 73 16.00 -10.47 10.58
N LEU A 74 15.98 -11.56 11.35
CA LEU A 74 14.77 -12.29 11.72
C LEU A 74 14.22 -11.91 13.10
N GLY A 75 14.65 -10.77 13.66
CA GLY A 75 14.20 -10.32 14.99
C GLY A 75 15.04 -10.82 16.17
N THR A 76 16.13 -11.57 15.91
CA THR A 76 17.05 -12.06 16.95
C THR A 76 18.41 -11.39 16.83
N GLY A 77 18.99 -11.01 17.97
CA GLY A 77 20.26 -10.30 18.03
C GLY A 77 20.17 -8.85 17.51
N PRO A 78 21.31 -8.13 17.47
CA PRO A 78 21.34 -6.75 17.01
C PRO A 78 20.89 -6.64 15.54
N PHE A 79 19.98 -5.71 15.25
CA PHE A 79 19.59 -5.40 13.88
C PHE A 79 20.79 -4.81 13.12
N PRO A 80 21.25 -5.42 12.01
CA PRO A 80 22.41 -4.98 11.23
C PRO A 80 22.30 -3.52 10.80
N ARG A 81 23.37 -2.73 10.96
CA ARG A 81 23.35 -1.29 10.66
C ARG A 81 22.93 -1.00 9.21
N ALA A 82 23.50 -1.71 8.25
CA ALA A 82 23.19 -1.52 6.82
C ALA A 82 21.70 -1.76 6.50
N GLU A 83 21.10 -2.81 7.08
CA GLU A 83 19.68 -3.09 6.91
C GLU A 83 18.81 -2.04 7.61
N ARG A 84 19.23 -1.55 8.78
CA ARG A 84 18.52 -0.51 9.53
C ARG A 84 18.54 0.84 8.80
N ASP A 85 19.65 1.15 8.15
CA ASP A 85 19.79 2.35 7.31
C ASP A 85 18.85 2.24 6.10
N ARG A 86 18.81 1.06 5.43
CA ARG A 86 17.88 0.78 4.32
C ARG A 86 16.41 0.88 4.72
N LEU A 87 16.03 0.50 5.94
CA LEU A 87 14.63 0.59 6.40
C LEU A 87 14.14 2.04 6.57
N ARG A 88 15.06 3.01 6.68
CA ARG A 88 14.75 4.43 6.91
C ARG A 88 14.73 5.28 5.64
N THR A 89 15.16 4.72 4.52
CA THR A 89 15.17 5.34 3.19
C THR A 89 13.93 4.91 2.41
#